data_AF-A0AAP5H7P4-F1
#
_entry.id   AF-A0AAP5H7P4-F1
#
_cell.length_a   1.000
_cell.length_b   1.000
_cell.length_c   1.000
_cell.angle_alpha   90.00
_cell.angle_beta   90.00
_cell.angle_gamma   90.00
#
_symmetry.space_group_name_H-M   'P 1'
#
loop_
_entity.id
_entity.type
_entity.pdbx_description
1 polymer ?
#
loop_
_entity_poly.entity_id
_entity_poly.type
_entity_poly.pdbx_seq_one_letter_code
_entity_poly.pdbx_strand_id
1 'polypeptide(L)'
;MTIIGIDLGTTNSLVSCWVHGEPQIIPNALGNRLTPSVVSVDENEEIVVGEIARERLITHPERTASVFKRYMGTGRTFELGTYQFLPEELSAFILKSLKADAEAYLGETVTEAVISVPAYFNDAQRKATKRAGQLAGLQVERLLSEPTAAAIAYGLHQHEPETKFLVFDLGGGTFDVSVLELFDQIMEVKSVAGDNFLGGEDFTRLLADLFTENHQIEQDRLSAKEQSALWKQAERCKQDLSHVREGKMMLTLEEGLKELFVDRARFDLAAKPLLARLQKPVERALRDASVKLSELDAVILVGGATRMPLIYSFTGKLFGRLPANHLHPDEAVALGVGIQAAMKERHQDLEEVILTDVCPYTLGVSVSVRMDNGQFESGMFSPIIERNTVIPVSKMERYYTLHHNQTSINVDIYQGESRLAKNNVKLGELPINVPPAPAGEQAIDIRFTYDINGILEVEVSSVETGEKKVAIIQGKDNDLSQEEIAERFKALEAIKIHPRDRMENRLLLARGERMYEESLAEQRLMIAEVMLWFEETLKRQDDREIKKEAQKLKEVLDQIERVRE
;
A
#
# COMPACT_ATOMS: atom_id res chain seq x y z
N MET A 1 1.46 -28.72 6.09
CA MET A 1 0.82 -28.58 4.77
C MET A 1 1.40 -27.33 4.18
N THR A 2 1.87 -27.39 2.93
CA THR A 2 2.58 -26.25 2.34
C THR A 2 1.66 -25.06 2.16
N ILE A 3 2.05 -23.91 2.71
CA ILE A 3 1.43 -22.61 2.39
C ILE A 3 2.06 -22.08 1.10
N ILE A 4 1.25 -21.81 0.09
CA ILE A 4 1.74 -21.23 -1.19
C ILE A 4 1.65 -19.70 -1.17
N GLY A 5 2.54 -19.05 -1.91
CA GLY A 5 2.46 -17.62 -2.22
C GLY A 5 1.79 -17.43 -3.58
N ILE A 6 0.82 -16.52 -3.69
CA ILE A 6 0.15 -16.20 -4.96
C ILE A 6 0.27 -14.71 -5.25
N ASP A 7 0.87 -14.38 -6.38
CA ASP A 7 0.73 -13.05 -6.96
C ASP A 7 -0.49 -13.04 -7.89
N LEU A 8 -1.60 -12.47 -7.43
CA LEU A 8 -2.83 -12.38 -8.22
C LEU A 8 -2.81 -11.09 -9.04
N GLY A 9 -2.10 -11.00 -10.15
CA GLY A 9 -1.98 -9.74 -10.89
C GLY A 9 -3.16 -9.41 -11.82
N THR A 10 -3.25 -8.14 -12.26
CA THR A 10 -4.30 -7.67 -13.18
C THR A 10 -4.20 -8.30 -14.57
N THR A 11 -2.98 -8.55 -15.05
CA THR A 11 -2.71 -9.09 -16.39
C THR A 11 -2.21 -10.53 -16.34
N ASN A 12 -1.29 -10.83 -15.42
CA ASN A 12 -0.76 -12.18 -15.21
C ASN A 12 -0.76 -12.46 -13.71
N SER A 13 -0.88 -13.74 -13.37
CA SER A 13 -0.75 -14.23 -12.00
C SER A 13 0.32 -15.31 -11.94
N LEU A 14 0.93 -15.45 -10.77
CA LEU A 14 2.00 -16.41 -10.50
C LEU A 14 1.74 -17.10 -9.17
N VAL A 15 2.29 -18.30 -9.02
CA VAL A 15 2.28 -19.04 -7.76
C VAL A 15 3.71 -19.48 -7.41
N SER A 16 4.03 -19.40 -6.12
CA SER A 16 5.33 -19.72 -5.56
C SER A 16 5.19 -20.60 -4.33
N CYS A 17 6.28 -21.29 -4.01
CA CYS A 17 6.40 -22.12 -2.81
C CYS A 17 7.79 -21.99 -2.22
N TRP A 18 7.95 -22.43 -0.98
CA TRP A 18 9.24 -22.52 -0.31
C TRP A 18 9.76 -23.94 -0.40
N VAL A 19 10.86 -24.14 -1.12
CA VAL A 19 11.44 -25.47 -1.33
C VAL A 19 12.96 -25.36 -1.21
N HIS A 20 13.58 -26.28 -0.49
CA HIS A 20 15.04 -26.33 -0.29
C HIS A 20 15.66 -25.05 0.31
N GLY A 21 14.91 -24.31 1.12
CA GLY A 21 15.41 -23.09 1.78
C GLY A 21 15.41 -21.84 0.89
N GLU A 22 14.73 -21.89 -0.26
CA GLU A 22 14.57 -20.74 -1.16
C GLU A 22 13.14 -20.64 -1.72
N PRO A 23 12.67 -19.44 -2.09
CA PRO A 23 11.39 -19.27 -2.75
C PRO A 23 11.53 -19.66 -4.24
N GLN A 24 10.60 -20.46 -4.75
CA GLN A 24 10.58 -20.91 -6.15
C GLN A 24 9.24 -20.61 -6.81
N ILE A 25 9.27 -20.18 -8.08
CA ILE A 25 8.08 -20.02 -8.92
C ILE A 25 7.66 -21.39 -9.47
N ILE A 26 6.39 -21.73 -9.31
CA ILE A 26 5.79 -22.95 -9.85
C ILE A 26 5.33 -22.67 -11.29
N PRO A 27 5.79 -23.44 -12.29
CA PRO A 27 5.27 -23.32 -13.65
C PRO A 27 3.84 -23.87 -13.72
N ASN A 28 3.01 -23.27 -14.57
CA ASN A 28 1.68 -23.80 -14.87
C ASN A 28 1.74 -25.09 -15.72
N ALA A 29 0.59 -25.72 -15.95
CA ALA A 29 0.47 -26.93 -16.76
C ALA A 29 1.07 -26.86 -18.18
N LEU A 30 1.32 -25.66 -18.72
CA LEU A 30 1.97 -25.45 -20.03
C LEU A 30 3.49 -25.21 -19.93
N GLY A 31 4.06 -25.30 -18.72
CA GLY A 31 5.48 -25.03 -18.44
C GLY A 31 5.83 -23.55 -18.33
N ASN A 32 4.84 -22.65 -18.36
CA ASN A 32 5.07 -21.21 -18.26
C ASN A 32 5.02 -20.75 -16.80
N ARG A 33 5.90 -19.83 -16.42
CA ARG A 33 5.91 -19.23 -15.08
C ARG A 33 4.79 -18.19 -14.84
N LEU A 34 4.25 -17.65 -15.93
CA LEU A 34 3.19 -16.65 -15.92
C LEU A 34 1.88 -17.29 -16.41
N THR A 35 0.80 -17.07 -15.67
CA THR A 35 -0.55 -17.47 -16.08
C THR A 35 -1.37 -16.21 -16.36
N PRO A 36 -1.83 -15.97 -17.60
CA PRO A 36 -2.68 -14.81 -17.89
C PRO A 36 -3.94 -14.76 -17.01
N SER A 37 -4.25 -13.59 -16.46
CA SER A 37 -5.46 -13.34 -15.66
C SER A 37 -6.67 -13.10 -16.58
N VAL A 38 -6.98 -14.11 -17.39
CA VAL A 38 -8.06 -14.12 -18.39
C VAL A 38 -8.91 -15.37 -18.17
N VAL A 39 -10.23 -15.21 -18.26
CA VAL A 39 -11.22 -16.26 -18.08
C VAL A 39 -12.13 -16.28 -19.30
N SER A 40 -12.42 -17.44 -19.86
CA SER A 40 -13.36 -17.63 -20.98
C SER A 40 -14.31 -18.79 -20.68
N VAL A 41 -15.53 -18.71 -21.21
CA VAL A 41 -16.46 -19.85 -21.26
C VAL A 41 -16.36 -20.44 -22.67
N ASP A 42 -15.95 -21.70 -22.77
CA ASP A 42 -15.83 -22.39 -24.05
C ASP A 42 -17.20 -22.81 -24.62
N GLU A 43 -17.20 -23.46 -25.78
CA GLU A 43 -18.41 -23.90 -26.46
C GLU A 43 -19.15 -25.02 -25.72
N ASN A 44 -18.46 -25.75 -24.83
CA ASN A 44 -19.00 -26.82 -23.99
C ASN A 44 -19.51 -26.30 -22.63
N GLU A 45 -19.56 -24.98 -22.44
CA GLU A 45 -19.89 -24.33 -21.17
C GLU A 45 -18.86 -24.57 -20.06
N GLU A 46 -17.62 -24.95 -20.42
CA GLU A 46 -16.52 -25.12 -19.48
C GLU A 46 -15.75 -23.81 -19.28
N ILE A 47 -15.30 -23.58 -18.05
CA ILE A 47 -14.45 -22.44 -17.72
C ILE A 47 -13.01 -22.77 -18.09
N VAL A 48 -12.43 -21.97 -18.99
CA VAL A 48 -11.02 -22.01 -19.34
C VAL A 48 -10.33 -20.73 -18.87
N VAL A 49 -9.08 -20.85 -18.45
CA VAL A 49 -8.29 -19.73 -17.92
C VAL A 49 -6.91 -19.66 -18.57
N GLY A 50 -6.17 -18.58 -18.30
CA GLY A 50 -4.78 -18.47 -18.72
C GLY A 50 -4.62 -18.26 -20.22
N GLU A 51 -3.63 -18.94 -20.81
CA GLU A 51 -3.24 -18.77 -22.20
C GLU A 51 -4.37 -19.09 -23.19
N ILE A 52 -5.16 -20.13 -22.90
CA ILE A 52 -6.29 -20.54 -23.74
C ILE A 52 -7.34 -19.42 -23.77
N ALA A 53 -7.69 -18.88 -22.60
CA ALA A 53 -8.64 -17.78 -22.51
C ALA A 53 -8.11 -16.50 -23.17
N ARG A 54 -6.80 -16.25 -23.08
CA ARG A 54 -6.15 -15.09 -23.73
C ARG A 54 -6.26 -15.14 -25.25
N GLU A 55 -6.02 -16.30 -25.87
CA GLU A 55 -6.20 -16.45 -27.32
C GLU A 55 -7.67 -16.28 -27.73
N ARG A 56 -8.61 -16.72 -26.88
CA ARG A 56 -10.05 -16.58 -27.09
C ARG A 56 -10.57 -15.15 -26.95
N LEU A 57 -9.85 -14.24 -26.30
CA LEU A 57 -10.25 -12.85 -26.11
C LEU A 57 -10.56 -12.13 -27.43
N ILE A 58 -9.93 -12.55 -28.52
CA ILE A 58 -10.11 -11.97 -29.86
C ILE A 58 -11.24 -12.65 -30.63
N THR A 59 -11.30 -13.98 -30.57
CA THR A 59 -12.27 -14.76 -31.35
C THR A 59 -13.65 -14.83 -30.69
N HIS A 60 -13.70 -14.73 -29.36
CA HIS A 60 -14.90 -14.86 -28.52
C HIS A 60 -14.92 -13.79 -27.40
N PRO A 61 -14.84 -12.49 -27.74
CA PRO A 61 -14.81 -11.41 -26.76
C PRO A 61 -16.05 -11.39 -25.84
N GLU A 62 -17.20 -11.81 -26.35
CA GLU A 62 -18.47 -11.90 -25.62
C GLU A 62 -18.53 -13.06 -24.61
N ARG A 63 -17.57 -13.99 -24.66
CA ARG A 63 -17.44 -15.12 -23.73
C ARG A 63 -16.17 -15.04 -22.91
N THR A 64 -15.42 -13.94 -22.97
CA THR A 64 -14.08 -13.82 -22.37
C THR A 64 -13.94 -12.53 -21.58
N ALA A 65 -13.43 -12.63 -20.35
CA ALA A 65 -13.13 -11.50 -19.50
C ALA A 65 -11.64 -11.43 -19.14
N SER A 66 -11.13 -10.20 -19.09
CA SER A 66 -9.77 -9.85 -18.67
C SER A 66 -9.80 -8.57 -17.84
N VAL A 67 -8.73 -8.25 -17.12
CA VAL A 67 -8.58 -6.96 -16.40
C VAL A 67 -9.66 -6.77 -15.31
N PHE A 68 -10.37 -7.84 -14.93
CA PHE A 68 -11.45 -7.79 -13.94
C PHE A 68 -10.94 -7.44 -12.52
N LYS A 69 -9.65 -7.68 -12.21
CA LYS A 69 -9.03 -7.28 -10.92
C LYS A 69 -9.20 -5.78 -10.62
N ARG A 70 -9.29 -4.92 -11.65
CA ARG A 70 -9.53 -3.47 -11.47
C ARG A 70 -10.89 -3.15 -10.82
N TYR A 71 -11.82 -4.10 -10.82
CA TYR A 71 -13.18 -3.94 -10.33
C TYR A 71 -13.45 -4.75 -9.06
N MET A 72 -12.42 -5.36 -8.45
CA MET A 72 -12.56 -6.06 -7.16
C MET A 72 -13.28 -5.20 -6.13
N GLY A 73 -14.17 -5.80 -5.34
CA GLY A 73 -14.93 -5.10 -4.31
C GLY A 73 -15.97 -4.10 -4.84
N THR A 74 -16.24 -4.09 -6.15
CA THR A 74 -17.32 -3.29 -6.76
C THR A 74 -18.46 -4.18 -7.20
N GLY A 75 -19.66 -3.61 -7.36
CA GLY A 75 -20.83 -4.33 -7.89
C GLY A 75 -20.83 -4.51 -9.41
N ARG A 76 -19.71 -4.24 -10.10
CA ARG A 76 -19.63 -4.43 -11.55
C ARG A 76 -19.62 -5.91 -11.88
N THR A 77 -20.46 -6.32 -12.83
CA THR A 77 -20.51 -7.69 -13.33
C THR A 77 -19.87 -7.81 -14.72
N PHE A 78 -19.47 -9.03 -15.05
CA PHE A 78 -18.94 -9.43 -16.35
C PHE A 78 -19.83 -10.52 -16.95
N GLU A 79 -20.29 -10.29 -18.17
CA GLU A 79 -21.10 -11.25 -18.93
C GLU A 79 -20.18 -12.09 -19.82
N LEU A 80 -20.21 -13.41 -19.63
CA LEU A 80 -19.49 -14.37 -20.46
C LEU A 80 -20.54 -15.33 -21.05
N GLY A 81 -21.04 -15.00 -22.25
CA GLY A 81 -22.19 -15.69 -22.84
C GLY A 81 -23.47 -15.51 -22.03
N THR A 82 -24.00 -16.59 -21.49
CA THR A 82 -25.22 -16.60 -20.65
C THR A 82 -24.91 -16.46 -19.15
N TYR A 83 -23.63 -16.49 -18.77
CA TYR A 83 -23.20 -16.42 -17.38
C TYR A 83 -22.85 -14.98 -17.00
N GLN A 84 -23.11 -14.65 -15.75
CA GLN A 84 -22.74 -13.37 -15.16
C GLN A 84 -21.89 -13.62 -13.93
N PHE A 85 -20.71 -12.99 -13.89
CA PHE A 85 -19.74 -13.17 -12.81
C PHE A 85 -19.37 -11.83 -12.18
N LEU A 86 -19.11 -11.86 -10.88
CA LEU A 86 -18.41 -10.81 -10.15
C LEU A 86 -16.89 -10.93 -10.32
N PRO A 87 -16.13 -9.86 -10.09
CA PRO A 87 -14.67 -9.85 -10.22
C PRO A 87 -13.97 -10.87 -9.31
N GLU A 88 -14.46 -11.06 -8.09
CA GLU A 88 -13.94 -12.06 -7.16
C GLU A 88 -14.21 -13.51 -7.61
N GLU A 89 -15.30 -13.75 -8.34
CA GLU A 89 -15.62 -15.08 -8.89
C GLU A 89 -14.70 -15.41 -10.06
N LEU A 90 -14.46 -14.43 -10.96
CA LEU A 90 -13.47 -14.56 -12.02
C LEU A 90 -12.07 -14.77 -11.46
N SER A 91 -11.70 -14.04 -10.41
CA SER A 91 -10.42 -14.20 -9.72
C SER A 91 -10.30 -15.58 -9.06
N ALA A 92 -11.40 -16.12 -8.52
CA ALA A 92 -11.41 -17.47 -7.94
C ALA A 92 -11.08 -18.56 -8.97
N PHE A 93 -11.50 -18.42 -10.23
CA PHE A 93 -11.10 -19.35 -11.29
C PHE A 93 -9.59 -19.33 -11.57
N ILE A 94 -8.97 -18.15 -11.55
CA ILE A 94 -7.51 -18.02 -11.66
C ILE A 94 -6.82 -18.69 -10.48
N LEU A 95 -7.24 -18.37 -9.25
CA LEU A 95 -6.67 -18.94 -8.02
C LEU A 95 -6.84 -20.47 -7.98
N LYS A 96 -7.96 -21.00 -8.45
CA LYS A 96 -8.21 -22.44 -8.53
C LYS A 96 -7.26 -23.13 -9.53
N SER A 97 -6.96 -22.49 -10.66
CA SER A 97 -5.97 -23.00 -11.61
C SER A 97 -4.56 -22.99 -11.02
N LEU A 98 -4.15 -21.89 -10.38
CA LEU A 98 -2.84 -21.78 -9.74
C LEU A 98 -2.68 -22.78 -8.59
N LYS A 99 -3.74 -23.01 -7.81
CA LYS A 99 -3.79 -24.07 -6.80
C LYS A 99 -3.58 -25.44 -7.44
N ALA A 100 -4.30 -25.76 -8.51
CA ALA A 100 -4.16 -27.05 -9.20
C ALA A 100 -2.75 -27.25 -9.77
N ASP A 101 -2.13 -26.20 -10.32
CA ASP A 101 -0.74 -26.22 -10.77
C ASP A 101 0.22 -26.49 -9.59
N ALA A 102 -0.01 -25.86 -8.44
CA ALA A 102 0.78 -26.08 -7.22
C ALA A 102 0.61 -27.49 -6.65
N GLU A 103 -0.62 -28.02 -6.60
CA GLU A 103 -0.89 -29.39 -6.14
C GLU A 103 -0.22 -30.43 -7.05
N ALA A 104 -0.25 -30.22 -8.37
CA ALA A 104 0.43 -31.09 -9.33
C ALA A 104 1.96 -31.04 -9.17
N TYR A 105 2.52 -29.85 -8.90
CA TYR A 105 3.96 -29.66 -8.72
C TYR A 105 4.47 -30.27 -7.40
N LEU A 106 3.73 -30.07 -6.31
CA LEU A 106 4.13 -30.51 -4.96
C LEU A 106 3.76 -31.98 -4.68
N GLY A 107 2.77 -32.54 -5.39
CA GLY A 107 2.27 -33.89 -5.16
C GLY A 107 1.40 -34.03 -3.90
N GLU A 108 0.92 -32.93 -3.33
CA GLU A 108 0.04 -32.88 -2.16
C GLU A 108 -1.09 -31.86 -2.35
N THR A 109 -2.13 -31.96 -1.52
CA THR A 109 -3.25 -31.00 -1.50
C THR A 109 -2.83 -29.69 -0.86
N VAL A 110 -3.19 -28.57 -1.49
CA VAL A 110 -2.89 -27.22 -1.00
C VAL A 110 -4.16 -26.56 -0.46
N THR A 111 -4.14 -26.19 0.81
CA THR A 111 -5.30 -25.61 1.51
C THR A 111 -5.10 -24.18 1.95
N GLU A 112 -3.86 -23.69 2.02
CA GLU A 112 -3.52 -22.39 2.61
C GLU A 112 -2.70 -21.54 1.63
N ALA A 113 -2.92 -20.22 1.62
CA ALA A 113 -2.19 -19.31 0.76
C ALA A 113 -1.98 -17.92 1.38
N VAL A 114 -0.87 -17.29 1.01
CA VAL A 114 -0.65 -15.83 1.13
C VAL A 114 -0.86 -15.21 -0.25
N ILE A 115 -1.70 -14.19 -0.36
CA ILE A 115 -2.07 -13.58 -1.66
C ILE A 115 -1.66 -12.11 -1.71
N SER A 116 -1.07 -11.68 -2.84
CA SER A 116 -0.70 -10.28 -3.08
C SER A 116 -1.94 -9.40 -3.36
N VAL A 117 -1.88 -8.14 -2.92
CA VAL A 117 -2.86 -7.09 -3.26
C VAL A 117 -2.15 -5.75 -3.51
N PRO A 118 -2.68 -4.86 -4.36
CA PRO A 118 -2.12 -3.52 -4.49
C PRO A 118 -2.16 -2.78 -3.14
N ALA A 119 -1.14 -1.97 -2.84
CA ALA A 119 -1.07 -1.28 -1.54
C ALA A 119 -2.24 -0.32 -1.29
N TYR A 120 -2.80 0.27 -2.35
CA TYR A 120 -3.94 1.18 -2.28
C TYR A 120 -5.30 0.47 -2.19
N PHE A 121 -5.35 -0.87 -2.17
CA PHE A 121 -6.62 -1.58 -2.04
C PHE A 121 -7.31 -1.26 -0.70
N ASN A 122 -8.55 -0.81 -0.79
CA ASN A 122 -9.41 -0.57 0.37
C ASN A 122 -9.95 -1.89 0.96
N ASP A 123 -10.65 -1.80 2.08
CA ASP A 123 -11.23 -2.95 2.79
C ASP A 123 -12.15 -3.81 1.90
N ALA A 124 -13.00 -3.20 1.08
CA ALA A 124 -13.91 -3.92 0.20
C ALA A 124 -13.15 -4.74 -0.84
N GLN A 125 -12.11 -4.17 -1.45
CA GLN A 125 -11.23 -4.84 -2.40
C GLN A 125 -10.42 -5.97 -1.76
N ARG A 126 -9.89 -5.76 -0.55
CA ARG A 126 -9.19 -6.79 0.23
C ARG A 126 -10.12 -7.94 0.61
N LYS A 127 -11.34 -7.64 1.06
CA LYS A 127 -12.37 -8.66 1.37
C LYS A 127 -12.77 -9.45 0.14
N ALA A 128 -12.99 -8.78 -0.99
CA ALA A 128 -13.27 -9.46 -2.27
C ALA A 128 -12.12 -10.39 -2.68
N THR A 129 -10.86 -9.99 -2.48
CA THR A 129 -9.69 -10.84 -2.76
C THR A 129 -9.64 -12.05 -1.82
N LYS A 130 -9.90 -11.84 -0.52
CA LYS A 130 -10.00 -12.93 0.46
C LYS A 130 -11.11 -13.92 0.09
N ARG A 131 -12.28 -13.41 -0.31
CA ARG A 131 -13.42 -14.20 -0.80
C ARG A 131 -13.06 -14.98 -2.06
N ALA A 132 -12.33 -14.41 -3.00
CA ALA A 132 -11.86 -15.13 -4.19
C ALA A 132 -11.00 -16.35 -3.79
N GLY A 133 -10.10 -16.20 -2.81
CA GLY A 133 -9.33 -17.32 -2.25
C GLY A 133 -10.22 -18.39 -1.63
N GLN A 134 -11.22 -17.99 -0.83
CA GLN A 134 -12.18 -18.93 -0.23
C GLN A 134 -12.98 -19.71 -1.31
N LEU A 135 -13.45 -19.02 -2.36
CA LEU A 135 -14.15 -19.64 -3.49
C LEU A 135 -13.26 -20.61 -4.27
N ALA A 136 -11.94 -20.38 -4.29
CA ALA A 136 -10.95 -21.30 -4.86
C ALA A 136 -10.60 -22.48 -3.93
N GLY A 137 -11.17 -22.53 -2.72
CA GLY A 137 -10.86 -23.56 -1.72
C GLY A 137 -9.51 -23.35 -1.05
N LEU A 138 -9.10 -22.09 -0.87
CA LEU A 138 -7.90 -21.69 -0.12
C LEU A 138 -8.30 -20.91 1.14
N GLN A 139 -7.71 -21.29 2.26
CA GLN A 139 -7.67 -20.48 3.46
C GLN A 139 -6.62 -19.39 3.26
N VAL A 140 -7.09 -18.14 3.12
CA VAL A 140 -6.21 -16.99 2.91
C VAL A 140 -5.63 -16.55 4.24
N GLU A 141 -4.39 -16.98 4.49
CA GLU A 141 -3.67 -16.80 5.73
C GLU A 141 -3.24 -15.35 5.97
N ARG A 142 -2.92 -14.64 4.88
CA ARG A 142 -2.54 -13.22 4.90
C ARG A 142 -2.75 -12.62 3.51
N LEU A 143 -3.18 -11.37 3.45
CA LEU A 143 -3.06 -10.54 2.26
C LEU A 143 -1.83 -9.66 2.43
N LEU A 144 -0.94 -9.68 1.44
CA LEU A 144 0.31 -8.92 1.47
C LEU A 144 0.27 -7.84 0.39
N SER A 145 0.68 -6.62 0.70
CA SER A 145 0.79 -5.61 -0.34
C SER A 145 1.91 -5.96 -1.32
N GLU A 146 1.64 -5.82 -2.62
CA GLU A 146 2.59 -6.06 -3.71
C GLU A 146 3.96 -5.37 -3.52
N PRO A 147 4.04 -4.07 -3.15
CA PRO A 147 5.35 -3.43 -2.91
C PRO A 147 6.09 -3.99 -1.70
N THR A 148 5.39 -4.40 -0.66
CA THR A 148 6.00 -5.05 0.51
C THR A 148 6.49 -6.45 0.15
N ALA A 149 5.73 -7.21 -0.65
CA ALA A 149 6.19 -8.49 -1.17
C ALA A 149 7.48 -8.33 -1.99
N ALA A 150 7.51 -7.36 -2.90
CA ALA A 150 8.72 -7.06 -3.67
C ALA A 150 9.90 -6.70 -2.77
N ALA A 151 9.69 -5.90 -1.72
CA ALA A 151 10.73 -5.55 -0.75
C ALA A 151 11.30 -6.79 -0.02
N ILE A 152 10.42 -7.68 0.42
CA ILE A 152 10.78 -8.93 1.08
C ILE A 152 11.62 -9.80 0.14
N ALA A 153 11.21 -9.93 -1.12
CA ALA A 153 11.92 -10.71 -2.13
C ALA A 153 13.35 -10.22 -2.35
N TYR A 154 13.54 -8.90 -2.39
CA TYR A 154 14.87 -8.27 -2.52
C TYR A 154 15.73 -8.35 -1.25
N GLY A 155 15.27 -9.05 -0.20
CA GLY A 155 16.00 -9.20 1.05
C GLY A 155 16.05 -7.92 1.89
N LEU A 156 15.26 -6.89 1.53
CA LEU A 156 15.37 -5.58 2.16
C LEU A 156 14.96 -5.58 3.63
N HIS A 157 14.19 -6.57 4.07
CA HIS A 157 13.86 -6.78 5.47
C HIS A 157 15.06 -7.19 6.36
N GLN A 158 16.19 -7.59 5.75
CA GLN A 158 17.42 -8.02 6.44
C GLN A 158 18.47 -6.91 6.49
N HIS A 159 18.16 -5.73 5.97
CA HIS A 159 19.06 -4.57 5.99
C HIS A 159 19.04 -3.82 7.34
N GLU A 160 19.92 -2.83 7.48
CA GLU A 160 19.98 -2.00 8.68
C GLU A 160 18.65 -1.26 8.94
N PRO A 161 18.28 -1.04 10.21
CA PRO A 161 17.15 -0.18 10.56
C PRO A 161 17.28 1.21 9.92
N GLU A 162 16.14 1.80 9.53
CA GLU A 162 16.02 3.07 8.79
C GLU A 162 16.33 3.00 7.27
N THR A 163 16.39 1.80 6.67
CA THR A 163 16.53 1.66 5.21
C THR A 163 15.27 2.11 4.49
N LYS A 164 15.38 3.07 3.57
CA LYS A 164 14.27 3.58 2.75
C LYS A 164 14.40 3.10 1.32
N PHE A 165 13.31 2.69 0.71
CA PHE A 165 13.36 2.24 -0.68
C PHE A 165 12.06 2.55 -1.42
N LEU A 166 12.17 2.57 -2.74
CA LEU A 166 11.07 2.88 -3.63
C LEU A 166 10.78 1.67 -4.52
N VAL A 167 9.54 1.23 -4.53
CA VAL A 167 9.04 0.23 -5.48
C VAL A 167 8.36 0.97 -6.63
N PHE A 168 8.87 0.76 -7.83
CA PHE A 168 8.35 1.28 -9.09
C PHE A 168 7.69 0.13 -9.84
N ASP A 169 6.36 0.04 -9.76
CA ASP A 169 5.58 -1.02 -10.40
C ASP A 169 4.92 -0.50 -11.68
N LEU A 170 5.39 -0.98 -12.83
CA LEU A 170 4.81 -0.66 -14.13
C LEU A 170 4.28 -1.94 -14.77
N GLY A 171 2.98 -2.15 -14.63
CA GLY A 171 2.26 -3.27 -15.21
C GLY A 171 1.82 -3.03 -16.66
N GLY A 172 0.86 -3.85 -17.11
CA GLY A 172 0.28 -3.75 -18.46
C GLY A 172 -0.53 -2.47 -18.68
N GLY A 173 -1.22 -1.95 -17.66
CA GLY A 173 -2.04 -0.74 -17.83
C GLY A 173 -2.22 0.10 -16.57
N THR A 174 -1.44 -0.17 -15.53
CA THR A 174 -1.38 0.64 -14.31
C THR A 174 0.08 0.89 -13.94
N PHE A 175 0.32 2.03 -13.31
CA PHE A 175 1.61 2.44 -12.80
C PHE A 175 1.45 2.83 -11.34
N ASP A 176 2.19 2.17 -10.46
CA ASP A 176 2.17 2.40 -9.02
C ASP A 176 3.58 2.63 -8.48
N VAL A 177 3.68 3.54 -7.53
CA VAL A 177 4.91 3.90 -6.83
C VAL A 177 4.63 3.85 -5.36
N SER A 178 5.42 3.07 -4.64
CA SER A 178 5.35 3.00 -3.18
C SER A 178 6.70 3.32 -2.58
N VAL A 179 6.72 4.24 -1.62
CA VAL A 179 7.90 4.48 -0.79
C VAL A 179 7.71 3.66 0.48
N LEU A 180 8.70 2.85 0.81
CA LEU A 180 8.68 2.04 2.02
C LEU A 180 9.92 2.36 2.86
N GLU A 181 9.81 2.04 4.14
CA GLU A 181 10.87 2.19 5.11
C GLU A 181 10.88 0.99 6.05
N LEU A 182 12.07 0.41 6.26
CA LEU A 182 12.30 -0.57 7.30
C LEU A 182 12.72 0.15 8.57
N PHE A 183 11.97 0.00 9.66
CA PHE A 183 12.32 0.54 10.96
C PHE A 183 12.15 -0.51 12.05
N ASP A 184 13.21 -0.89 12.76
CA ASP A 184 13.15 -1.83 13.89
C ASP A 184 12.43 -3.15 13.52
N GLN A 185 12.78 -3.73 12.36
CA GLN A 185 12.15 -4.91 11.73
C GLN A 185 10.70 -4.73 11.24
N ILE A 186 10.16 -3.51 11.33
CA ILE A 186 8.84 -3.16 10.84
C ILE A 186 8.97 -2.62 9.41
N MET A 187 8.28 -3.25 8.46
CA MET A 187 8.17 -2.75 7.10
C MET A 187 6.94 -1.86 6.97
N GLU A 188 7.16 -0.56 6.74
CA GLU A 188 6.13 0.46 6.64
C GLU A 188 6.01 0.99 5.20
N VAL A 189 4.79 1.09 4.68
CA VAL A 189 4.51 1.81 3.41
C VAL A 189 4.27 3.29 3.72
N LYS A 190 5.28 4.14 3.50
CA LYS A 190 5.21 5.59 3.80
C LYS A 190 4.25 6.34 2.90
N SER A 191 4.17 5.97 1.63
CA SER A 191 3.26 6.59 0.67
C SER A 191 3.01 5.68 -0.51
N VAL A 192 1.84 5.87 -1.13
CA VAL A 192 1.46 5.21 -2.37
C VAL A 192 0.94 6.26 -3.33
N ALA A 193 1.40 6.23 -4.58
CA ALA A 193 0.94 7.09 -5.65
C ALA A 193 0.95 6.30 -6.96
N GLY A 194 0.02 6.59 -7.86
CA GLY A 194 0.01 5.94 -9.17
C GLY A 194 -0.76 6.70 -10.24
N ASP A 195 -0.83 6.07 -11.42
CA ASP A 195 -1.70 6.41 -12.54
C ASP A 195 -2.38 5.11 -13.05
N ASN A 196 -3.69 5.02 -12.82
CA ASN A 196 -4.52 3.86 -13.17
C ASN A 196 -4.73 3.68 -14.70
N PHE A 197 -4.25 4.62 -15.50
CA PHE A 197 -4.39 4.66 -16.96
C PHE A 197 -3.04 4.86 -17.65
N LEU A 198 -1.99 4.27 -17.08
CA LEU A 198 -0.64 4.31 -17.60
C LEU A 198 0.05 2.97 -17.39
N GLY A 199 0.46 2.30 -18.46
CA GLY A 199 1.22 1.06 -18.38
C GLY A 199 1.82 0.66 -19.72
N GLY A 200 2.24 -0.60 -19.84
CA GLY A 200 2.82 -1.16 -21.06
C GLY A 200 1.94 -1.03 -22.32
N GLU A 201 0.61 -1.01 -22.19
CA GLU A 201 -0.34 -0.82 -23.28
C GLU A 201 -0.24 0.57 -23.91
N ASP A 202 0.09 1.62 -23.15
CA ASP A 202 0.28 2.97 -23.70
C ASP A 202 1.53 3.03 -24.60
N PHE A 203 2.58 2.30 -24.26
CA PHE A 203 3.77 2.16 -25.11
C PHE A 203 3.49 1.33 -26.36
N THR A 204 2.61 0.33 -26.25
CA THR A 204 2.11 -0.44 -27.40
C THR A 204 1.27 0.45 -28.33
N ARG A 205 0.36 1.25 -27.77
CA ARG A 205 -0.42 2.22 -28.53
C ARG A 205 0.48 3.22 -29.24
N LEU A 206 1.50 3.76 -28.57
CA LEU A 206 2.47 4.66 -29.17
C LEU A 206 3.15 4.06 -30.43
N LEU A 207 3.50 2.77 -30.40
CA LEU A 207 4.08 2.09 -31.57
C LEU A 207 3.04 1.89 -32.68
N ALA A 208 1.80 1.55 -32.32
CA ALA A 208 0.71 1.47 -33.30
C ALA A 208 0.42 2.83 -33.96
N ASP A 209 0.44 3.91 -33.17
CA ASP A 209 0.27 5.29 -33.65
C ASP A 209 1.40 5.65 -34.62
N LEU A 210 2.66 5.37 -34.26
CA LEU A 210 3.83 5.55 -35.14
C LEU A 210 3.67 4.80 -36.47
N PHE A 211 3.11 3.58 -36.45
CA PHE A 211 2.82 2.82 -37.67
C PHE A 211 1.78 3.52 -38.54
N THR A 212 0.66 3.92 -37.94
CA THR A 212 -0.43 4.56 -38.66
C THR A 212 -0.01 5.93 -39.22
N GLU A 213 0.72 6.74 -38.44
CA GLU A 213 1.25 8.03 -38.89
C GLU A 213 2.24 7.87 -40.05
N ASN A 214 3.16 6.90 -39.96
CA ASN A 214 4.16 6.64 -41.00
C ASN A 214 3.53 6.25 -42.35
N HIS A 215 2.42 5.51 -42.30
CA HIS A 215 1.71 5.08 -43.50
C HIS A 215 0.48 5.95 -43.84
N GLN A 216 0.24 7.02 -43.09
CA GLN A 216 -0.92 7.92 -43.26
C GLN A 216 -2.26 7.18 -43.22
N ILE A 217 -2.37 6.19 -42.32
CA ILE A 217 -3.58 5.40 -42.10
C ILE A 217 -4.42 6.09 -41.03
N GLU A 218 -5.68 6.39 -41.34
CA GLU A 218 -6.65 6.81 -40.33
C GLU A 218 -7.13 5.56 -39.55
N GLN A 219 -6.96 5.55 -38.22
CA GLN A 219 -7.25 4.37 -37.38
C GLN A 219 -8.70 3.88 -37.45
N ASP A 220 -9.64 4.79 -37.67
CA ASP A 220 -11.07 4.53 -37.81
C ASP A 220 -11.43 3.79 -39.10
N ARG A 221 -10.54 3.80 -40.10
CA ARG A 221 -10.71 3.03 -41.34
C ARG A 221 -10.27 1.58 -41.22
N LEU A 222 -9.50 1.23 -40.19
CA LEU A 222 -9.08 -0.15 -39.97
C LEU A 222 -10.27 -0.99 -39.45
N SER A 223 -10.48 -2.15 -40.06
CA SER A 223 -11.41 -3.15 -39.51
C SER A 223 -10.96 -3.63 -38.13
N ALA A 224 -11.87 -4.16 -37.31
CA ALA A 224 -11.53 -4.71 -36.00
C ALA A 224 -10.42 -5.78 -36.07
N LYS A 225 -10.38 -6.56 -37.16
CA LYS A 225 -9.33 -7.55 -37.41
C LYS A 225 -7.98 -6.90 -37.68
N GLU A 226 -7.94 -5.83 -38.48
CA GLU A 226 -6.70 -5.09 -38.79
C GLU A 226 -6.20 -4.32 -37.57
N GLN A 227 -7.08 -3.70 -36.78
CA GLN A 227 -6.71 -3.05 -35.52
C GLN A 227 -6.08 -4.05 -34.55
N SER A 228 -6.69 -5.24 -34.40
CA SER A 228 -6.14 -6.31 -33.57
C SER A 228 -4.78 -6.81 -34.09
N ALA A 229 -4.65 -7.00 -35.40
CA ALA A 229 -3.39 -7.41 -36.02
C ALA A 229 -2.28 -6.37 -35.81
N LEU A 230 -2.59 -5.08 -35.99
CA LEU A 230 -1.67 -3.98 -35.73
C LEU A 230 -1.23 -3.96 -34.26
N TRP A 231 -2.17 -4.11 -33.33
CA TRP A 231 -1.87 -4.15 -31.90
C TRP A 231 -0.91 -5.30 -31.55
N LYS A 232 -1.14 -6.51 -32.10
CA LYS A 232 -0.22 -7.65 -31.94
C LYS A 232 1.18 -7.34 -32.47
N GLN A 233 1.28 -6.68 -33.62
CA GLN A 233 2.58 -6.28 -34.19
C GLN A 233 3.28 -5.23 -33.33
N ALA A 234 2.54 -4.24 -32.82
CA ALA A 234 3.07 -3.22 -31.94
C ALA A 234 3.56 -3.80 -30.60
N GLU A 235 2.80 -4.70 -29.98
CA GLU A 235 3.21 -5.38 -28.75
C GLU A 235 4.47 -6.21 -28.97
N ARG A 236 4.52 -6.97 -30.07
CA ARG A 236 5.71 -7.74 -30.44
C ARG A 236 6.92 -6.85 -30.67
N CYS A 237 6.76 -5.76 -31.41
CA CYS A 237 7.82 -4.78 -31.66
C CYS A 237 8.35 -4.18 -30.33
N LYS A 238 7.47 -3.83 -29.40
CA LYS A 238 7.84 -3.35 -28.06
C LYS A 238 8.69 -4.38 -27.29
N GLN A 239 8.24 -5.64 -27.30
CA GLN A 239 8.94 -6.74 -26.63
C GLN A 239 10.30 -7.00 -27.29
N ASP A 240 10.36 -7.05 -28.62
CA ASP A 240 11.58 -7.23 -29.39
C ASP A 240 12.60 -6.11 -29.08
N LEU A 241 12.15 -4.85 -29.02
CA LEU A 241 12.99 -3.69 -28.68
C LEU A 241 13.65 -3.78 -27.30
N SER A 242 13.15 -4.64 -26.40
CA SER A 242 13.78 -4.91 -25.11
C SER A 242 15.07 -5.74 -25.24
N HIS A 243 15.18 -6.54 -26.31
CA HIS A 243 16.31 -7.45 -26.54
C HIS A 243 17.18 -7.02 -27.74
N VAL A 244 16.56 -6.54 -28.81
CA VAL A 244 17.23 -6.11 -30.03
C VAL A 244 17.21 -4.59 -30.18
N ARG A 245 18.03 -4.06 -31.10
CA ARG A 245 18.18 -2.61 -31.33
C ARG A 245 17.07 -2.03 -32.21
N GLU A 246 16.43 -2.87 -33.02
CA GLU A 246 15.41 -2.49 -33.99
C GLU A 246 14.30 -3.55 -33.99
N GLY A 247 13.05 -3.11 -33.90
CA GLY A 247 11.86 -3.93 -34.03
C GLY A 247 11.19 -3.71 -35.39
N LYS A 248 10.44 -4.71 -35.85
CA LYS A 248 9.71 -4.67 -37.12
C LYS A 248 8.21 -4.89 -36.88
N MET A 249 7.38 -4.07 -37.51
CA MET A 249 5.93 -4.25 -37.60
C MET A 249 5.50 -4.48 -39.04
N MET A 250 4.59 -5.42 -39.25
CA MET A 250 4.06 -5.77 -40.57
C MET A 250 2.54 -5.91 -40.54
N LEU A 251 1.82 -5.11 -41.34
CA LEU A 251 0.37 -5.17 -41.45
C LEU A 251 -0.04 -5.37 -42.92
N THR A 252 -0.87 -6.38 -43.19
CA THR A 252 -1.45 -6.59 -44.51
C THR A 252 -2.81 -5.91 -44.57
N LEU A 253 -2.94 -4.93 -45.46
CA LEU A 253 -4.18 -4.20 -45.74
C LEU A 253 -4.66 -4.54 -47.15
N GLU A 254 -5.85 -4.08 -47.54
CA GLU A 254 -6.34 -4.21 -48.92
C GLU A 254 -5.38 -3.61 -49.95
N GLU A 255 -4.68 -2.52 -49.60
CA GLU A 255 -3.68 -1.84 -50.42
C GLU A 255 -2.32 -2.58 -50.50
N GLY A 256 -2.17 -3.70 -49.80
CA GLY A 256 -0.95 -4.50 -49.73
C GLY A 256 -0.25 -4.48 -48.37
N LEU A 257 0.92 -5.10 -48.32
CA LEU A 257 1.75 -5.20 -47.11
C LEU A 257 2.41 -3.85 -46.81
N LYS A 258 2.21 -3.35 -45.59
CA LYS A 258 2.89 -2.17 -45.05
C LYS A 258 3.86 -2.62 -43.97
N GLU A 259 5.07 -2.07 -43.98
CA GLU A 259 6.14 -2.41 -43.03
C GLU A 259 6.73 -1.16 -42.38
N LEU A 260 7.02 -1.24 -41.08
CA LEU A 260 7.72 -0.21 -40.33
C LEU A 260 8.83 -0.82 -39.48
N PHE A 261 10.03 -0.26 -39.60
CA PHE A 261 11.16 -0.53 -38.70
C PHE A 261 11.27 0.62 -37.69
N VAL A 262 11.39 0.25 -36.42
CA VAL A 262 11.52 1.21 -35.31
C VAL A 262 12.78 0.84 -34.53
N ASP A 263 13.73 1.77 -34.43
CA ASP A 263 14.88 1.62 -33.57
C ASP A 263 14.60 2.17 -32.15
N ARG A 264 15.48 1.83 -31.20
CA ARG A 264 15.35 2.32 -29.82
C ARG A 264 15.35 3.85 -29.72
N ALA A 265 16.14 4.54 -30.55
CA ALA A 265 16.22 6.00 -30.49
C ALA A 265 14.90 6.67 -30.88
N ARG A 266 14.23 6.17 -31.93
CA ARG A 266 12.91 6.62 -32.36
C ARG A 266 11.85 6.30 -31.30
N PHE A 267 11.89 5.10 -30.72
CA PHE A 267 10.96 4.71 -29.65
C PHE A 267 11.13 5.58 -28.40
N ASP A 268 12.36 5.78 -27.92
CA ASP A 268 12.68 6.61 -26.76
C ASP A 268 12.22 8.06 -26.94
N LEU A 269 12.38 8.61 -28.16
CA LEU A 269 11.93 9.97 -28.49
C LEU A 269 10.40 10.08 -28.44
N ALA A 270 9.71 9.11 -29.05
CA ALA A 270 8.25 9.08 -29.08
C ALA A 270 7.65 8.88 -27.68
N ALA A 271 8.34 8.13 -26.81
CA ALA A 271 7.86 7.79 -25.46
C ALA A 271 8.05 8.91 -24.42
N LYS A 272 8.72 10.03 -24.74
CA LYS A 272 8.94 11.15 -23.81
C LYS A 272 7.68 11.64 -23.08
N PRO A 273 6.51 11.78 -23.71
CA PRO A 273 5.29 12.19 -23.01
C PRO A 273 4.84 11.18 -21.95
N LEU A 274 5.01 9.88 -22.20
CA LEU A 274 4.69 8.82 -21.25
C LEU A 274 5.66 8.84 -20.06
N LEU A 275 6.96 9.04 -20.31
CA LEU A 275 7.96 9.18 -19.26
C LEU A 275 7.68 10.38 -18.34
N ALA A 276 7.25 11.51 -18.92
CA ALA A 276 6.86 12.69 -18.16
C ALA A 276 5.59 12.43 -17.31
N ARG A 277 4.68 11.57 -17.76
CA ARG A 277 3.54 11.12 -16.94
C ARG A 277 4.01 10.23 -15.78
N LEU A 278 4.94 9.31 -16.01
CA LEU A 278 5.52 8.44 -14.96
C LEU A 278 6.24 9.24 -13.86
N GLN A 279 6.88 10.36 -14.20
CA GLN A 279 7.59 11.18 -13.21
C GLN A 279 6.66 11.79 -12.15
N LYS A 280 5.42 12.14 -12.50
CA LYS A 280 4.50 12.86 -11.59
C LYS A 280 4.11 12.03 -10.36
N PRO A 281 3.69 10.75 -10.47
CA PRO A 281 3.44 9.92 -9.30
C PRO A 281 4.67 9.68 -8.44
N VAL A 282 5.87 9.57 -9.03
CA VAL A 282 7.13 9.43 -8.27
C VAL A 282 7.37 10.67 -7.39
N GLU A 283 7.26 11.87 -7.96
CA GLU A 283 7.43 13.12 -7.21
C GLU A 283 6.37 13.30 -6.13
N ARG A 284 5.14 12.85 -6.39
CA ARG A 284 4.06 12.86 -5.39
C ARG A 284 4.38 11.89 -4.24
N ALA A 285 4.74 10.64 -4.54
CA ALA A 285 5.07 9.63 -3.53
C ALA A 285 6.20 10.12 -2.61
N LEU A 286 7.28 10.65 -3.17
CA LEU A 286 8.42 11.14 -2.38
C LEU A 286 8.06 12.33 -1.49
N ARG A 287 7.28 13.28 -2.02
CA ARG A 287 6.79 14.42 -1.25
C ARG A 287 5.86 13.98 -0.12
N ASP A 288 4.92 13.07 -0.40
CA ASP A 288 3.97 12.57 0.59
C ASP A 288 4.67 11.75 1.69
N ALA A 289 5.74 11.03 1.33
CA ALA A 289 6.59 10.32 2.29
C ALA A 289 7.56 11.26 3.04
N SER A 290 7.68 12.53 2.64
CA SER A 290 8.72 13.45 3.12
C SER A 290 10.16 12.90 2.97
N VAL A 291 10.41 12.11 1.92
CA VAL A 291 11.70 11.48 1.64
C VAL A 291 12.37 12.18 0.45
N LYS A 292 13.64 12.55 0.62
CA LYS A 292 14.44 13.08 -0.49
C LYS A 292 14.97 11.93 -1.36
N LEU A 293 15.16 12.19 -2.66
CA LEU A 293 15.78 11.22 -3.58
C LEU A 293 17.12 10.66 -3.07
N SER A 294 17.92 11.51 -2.42
CA SER A 294 19.22 11.14 -1.85
C SER A 294 19.15 10.26 -0.60
N GLU A 295 17.97 10.14 0.02
CA GLU A 295 17.73 9.32 1.22
C GLU A 295 17.19 7.93 0.87
N LEU A 296 16.84 7.67 -0.39
CA LEU A 296 16.50 6.32 -0.82
C LEU A 296 17.77 5.49 -0.88
N ASP A 297 17.74 4.27 -0.33
CA ASP A 297 18.81 3.28 -0.36
C ASP A 297 18.70 2.33 -1.57
N ALA A 298 17.48 2.05 -2.02
CA ALA A 298 17.22 1.20 -3.17
C ALA A 298 16.00 1.65 -3.98
N VAL A 299 16.02 1.31 -5.28
CA VAL A 299 14.89 1.44 -6.19
C VAL A 299 14.65 0.06 -6.80
N ILE A 300 13.46 -0.49 -6.59
CA ILE A 300 13.05 -1.80 -7.08
C ILE A 300 12.11 -1.60 -8.26
N LEU A 301 12.35 -2.31 -9.37
CA LEU A 301 11.44 -2.33 -10.52
C LEU A 301 10.59 -3.60 -10.49
N VAL A 302 9.27 -3.42 -10.57
CA VAL A 302 8.27 -4.49 -10.60
C VAL A 302 7.40 -4.34 -11.85
N GLY A 303 6.92 -5.45 -12.39
CA GLY A 303 5.98 -5.47 -13.51
C GLY A 303 6.66 -5.47 -14.89
N GLY A 304 6.07 -6.22 -15.82
CA GLY A 304 6.71 -6.56 -17.09
C GLY A 304 7.05 -5.38 -18.00
N ALA A 305 6.37 -4.24 -17.88
CA ALA A 305 6.72 -3.06 -18.68
C ALA A 305 8.03 -2.41 -18.21
N THR A 306 8.49 -2.66 -16.98
CA THR A 306 9.82 -2.21 -16.51
C THR A 306 10.99 -2.92 -17.18
N ARG A 307 10.75 -4.06 -17.87
CA ARG A 307 11.77 -4.75 -18.68
C ARG A 307 12.30 -3.90 -19.83
N MET A 308 11.54 -2.90 -20.27
CA MET A 308 11.95 -2.01 -21.36
C MET A 308 13.24 -1.25 -20.96
N PRO A 309 14.32 -1.31 -21.76
CA PRO A 309 15.58 -0.60 -21.48
C PRO A 309 15.40 0.92 -21.29
N LEU A 310 14.39 1.49 -21.94
CA LEU A 310 13.97 2.87 -21.77
C LEU A 310 13.59 3.18 -20.32
N ILE A 311 12.81 2.30 -19.67
CA ILE A 311 12.35 2.48 -18.28
C ILE A 311 13.52 2.33 -17.32
N TYR A 312 14.39 1.34 -17.54
CA TYR A 312 15.61 1.18 -16.74
C TYR A 312 16.52 2.42 -16.82
N SER A 313 16.70 2.97 -18.03
CA SER A 313 17.51 4.17 -18.25
C SER A 313 16.85 5.44 -17.68
N PHE A 314 15.52 5.55 -17.79
CA PHE A 314 14.74 6.65 -17.24
C PHE A 314 14.82 6.68 -15.72
N THR A 315 14.57 5.56 -15.06
CA THR A 315 14.65 5.43 -13.60
C THR A 315 16.08 5.68 -13.11
N GLY A 316 17.09 5.14 -13.80
CA GLY A 316 18.50 5.41 -13.50
C GLY A 316 18.85 6.90 -13.49
N LYS A 317 18.34 7.66 -14.47
CA LYS A 317 18.52 9.12 -14.56
C LYS A 317 17.73 9.87 -13.50
N LEU A 318 16.48 9.45 -13.25
CA LEU A 318 15.57 10.12 -12.32
C LEU A 318 16.07 10.04 -10.88
N PHE A 319 16.55 8.86 -10.46
CA PHE A 319 17.00 8.62 -9.09
C PHE A 319 18.50 8.87 -8.89
N GLY A 320 19.25 9.13 -9.97
CA GLY A 320 20.71 9.29 -9.92
C GLY A 320 21.46 8.02 -9.49
N ARG A 321 20.79 6.86 -9.56
CA ARG A 321 21.33 5.55 -9.19
C ARG A 321 20.68 4.44 -10.00
N LEU A 322 21.39 3.33 -10.20
CA LEU A 322 20.84 2.18 -10.91
C LEU A 322 19.79 1.46 -10.04
N PRO A 323 18.62 1.11 -10.61
CA PRO A 323 17.66 0.25 -9.94
C PRO A 323 18.24 -1.15 -9.68
N ALA A 324 17.75 -1.78 -8.61
CA ALA A 324 18.08 -3.16 -8.28
C ALA A 324 17.57 -4.11 -9.39
N ASN A 325 18.40 -5.09 -9.76
CA ASN A 325 18.17 -5.92 -10.95
C ASN A 325 18.49 -7.42 -10.75
N HIS A 326 18.70 -7.87 -9.51
CA HIS A 326 19.07 -9.25 -9.23
C HIS A 326 17.87 -10.21 -9.23
N LEU A 327 16.64 -9.69 -9.14
CA LEU A 327 15.41 -10.45 -9.33
C LEU A 327 14.70 -10.07 -10.62
N HIS A 328 13.98 -11.04 -11.17
CA HIS A 328 13.17 -10.85 -12.35
C HIS A 328 11.92 -10.00 -12.01
N PRO A 329 11.61 -8.89 -12.74
CA PRO A 329 10.54 -7.95 -12.36
C PRO A 329 9.13 -8.54 -12.25
N ASP A 330 8.81 -9.55 -13.07
CA ASP A 330 7.51 -10.24 -13.00
C ASP A 330 7.44 -11.30 -11.90
N GLU A 331 8.56 -11.70 -11.30
CA GLU A 331 8.60 -12.77 -10.30
C GLU A 331 8.77 -12.21 -8.88
N ALA A 332 9.26 -10.97 -8.73
CA ALA A 332 9.60 -10.37 -7.45
C ALA A 332 8.45 -10.41 -6.44
N VAL A 333 7.23 -10.05 -6.84
CA VAL A 333 6.05 -10.07 -5.95
C VAL A 333 5.72 -11.50 -5.52
N ALA A 334 5.67 -12.43 -6.48
CA ALA A 334 5.38 -13.83 -6.23
C ALA A 334 6.42 -14.50 -5.31
N LEU A 335 7.71 -14.22 -5.50
CA LEU A 335 8.76 -14.67 -4.60
C LEU A 335 8.58 -14.10 -3.19
N GLY A 336 8.21 -12.82 -3.09
CA GLY A 336 7.93 -12.14 -1.83
C GLY A 336 6.81 -12.76 -1.01
N VAL A 337 5.66 -13.04 -1.63
CA VAL A 337 4.56 -13.76 -0.95
C VAL A 337 4.94 -15.20 -0.60
N GLY A 338 5.81 -15.84 -1.38
CA GLY A 338 6.35 -17.17 -1.06
C GLY A 338 7.25 -17.17 0.17
N ILE A 339 8.12 -16.16 0.30
CA ILE A 339 8.92 -15.95 1.53
C ILE A 339 8.00 -15.68 2.73
N GLN A 340 6.98 -14.84 2.55
CA GLN A 340 6.03 -14.53 3.61
C GLN A 340 5.23 -15.77 4.08
N ALA A 341 4.89 -16.67 3.14
CA ALA A 341 4.28 -17.95 3.46
C ALA A 341 5.23 -18.83 4.29
N ALA A 342 6.52 -18.89 3.93
CA ALA A 342 7.54 -19.62 4.69
C ALA A 342 7.76 -19.07 6.11
N MET A 343 7.82 -17.73 6.26
CA MET A 343 7.93 -17.08 7.59
C MET A 343 6.79 -17.52 8.51
N LYS A 344 5.57 -17.68 7.97
CA LYS A 344 4.39 -18.09 8.74
C LYS A 344 4.47 -19.55 9.20
N GLU A 345 5.05 -20.43 8.39
CA GLU A 345 5.29 -21.83 8.76
C GLU A 345 6.35 -21.99 9.88
N ARG A 346 6.96 -20.89 10.35
CA ARG A 346 8.03 -20.85 11.36
C ARG A 346 9.23 -21.71 10.99
N HIS A 347 9.65 -21.65 9.71
CA HIS A 347 10.96 -22.18 9.32
C HIS A 347 12.04 -21.46 10.15
N GLN A 348 12.92 -22.22 10.81
CA GLN A 348 13.88 -21.74 11.82
C GLN A 348 14.88 -20.71 11.29
N ASP A 349 14.91 -20.48 9.97
CA ASP A 349 15.87 -19.62 9.27
C ASP A 349 15.31 -18.22 8.94
N LEU A 350 14.03 -17.92 9.23
CA LEU A 350 13.40 -16.65 8.87
C LEU A 350 12.79 -15.94 10.09
N GLU A 351 13.31 -14.76 10.43
CA GLU A 351 12.67 -13.85 11.40
C GLU A 351 11.40 -13.24 10.78
N GLU A 352 10.30 -13.19 11.55
CA GLU A 352 9.03 -12.65 11.06
C GLU A 352 9.10 -11.13 10.96
N VAL A 353 9.02 -10.61 9.73
CA VAL A 353 8.90 -9.17 9.49
C VAL A 353 7.53 -8.70 9.98
N ILE A 354 7.52 -7.72 10.88
CA ILE A 354 6.26 -7.10 11.32
C ILE A 354 5.82 -6.15 10.22
N LEU A 355 4.67 -6.44 9.62
CA LEU A 355 4.09 -5.61 8.58
C LEU A 355 3.02 -4.71 9.20
N THR A 356 3.22 -3.40 9.12
CA THR A 356 2.24 -2.42 9.58
C THR A 356 1.70 -1.67 8.39
N ASP A 357 0.37 -1.66 8.25
CA ASP A 357 -0.31 -0.85 7.24
C ASP A 357 -0.32 0.62 7.69
N VAL A 358 -0.92 1.50 6.90
CA VAL A 358 -1.05 2.93 7.23
C VAL A 358 -2.50 3.42 7.15
N CYS A 359 -2.80 4.49 7.88
CA CYS A 359 -4.13 5.10 7.90
C CYS A 359 -4.45 5.73 6.54
N PRO A 360 -5.54 5.34 5.84
CA PRO A 360 -5.82 5.83 4.49
C PRO A 360 -6.31 7.29 4.46
N TYR A 361 -6.86 7.79 5.57
CA TYR A 361 -7.45 9.13 5.68
C TYR A 361 -7.11 9.76 7.02
N THR A 362 -7.05 11.09 7.09
CA THR A 362 -6.92 11.79 8.37
C THR A 362 -8.22 11.65 9.17
N LEU A 363 -8.09 11.26 10.43
CA LEU A 363 -9.17 11.09 11.41
C LEU A 363 -9.09 12.17 12.48
N GLY A 364 -10.24 12.74 12.84
CA GLY A 364 -10.27 13.82 13.81
C GLY A 364 -11.67 14.24 14.22
N VAL A 365 -11.75 15.41 14.85
CA VAL A 365 -12.99 15.95 15.42
C VAL A 365 -13.28 17.36 14.92
N SER A 366 -14.53 17.80 15.03
CA SER A 366 -14.87 19.21 14.81
C SER A 366 -14.61 20.03 16.08
N VAL A 367 -13.99 21.20 15.93
CA VAL A 367 -13.65 22.11 17.03
C VAL A 367 -14.02 23.55 16.70
N SER A 368 -13.95 24.40 17.74
CA SER A 368 -13.99 25.85 17.62
C SER A 368 -12.58 26.41 17.84
N VAL A 369 -12.10 27.23 16.90
CA VAL A 369 -10.76 27.82 16.96
C VAL A 369 -10.87 29.30 17.25
N ARG A 370 -10.03 29.79 18.16
CA ARG A 370 -9.93 31.22 18.46
C ARG A 370 -9.17 31.95 17.36
N MET A 371 -9.78 32.99 16.81
CA MET A 371 -9.21 33.88 15.81
C MET A 371 -8.47 35.05 16.45
N ASP A 372 -7.60 35.72 15.68
CA ASP A 372 -6.81 36.88 16.14
C ASP A 372 -7.68 38.03 16.66
N ASN A 373 -8.90 38.16 16.14
CA ASN A 373 -9.89 39.15 16.58
C ASN A 373 -10.59 38.76 17.91
N GLY A 374 -10.20 37.65 18.53
CA GLY A 374 -10.78 37.14 19.77
C GLY A 374 -12.10 36.37 19.62
N GLN A 375 -12.65 36.26 18.40
CA GLN A 375 -13.86 35.46 18.13
C GLN A 375 -13.51 33.98 17.93
N PHE A 376 -14.50 33.11 18.08
CA PHE A 376 -14.35 31.68 17.82
C PHE A 376 -15.06 31.30 16.52
N GLU A 377 -14.34 30.67 15.59
CA GLU A 377 -14.92 30.05 14.40
C GLU A 377 -15.16 28.56 14.67
N SER A 378 -16.40 28.12 14.51
CA SER A 378 -16.81 26.73 14.76
C SER A 378 -16.84 25.92 13.46
N GLY A 379 -16.71 24.60 13.57
CA GLY A 379 -16.75 23.69 12.41
C GLY A 379 -15.40 23.50 11.73
N MET A 380 -14.32 23.81 12.45
CA MET A 380 -12.95 23.56 12.03
C MET A 380 -12.62 22.09 12.27
N PHE A 381 -11.95 21.45 11.32
CA PHE A 381 -11.48 20.09 11.50
C PHE A 381 -10.14 20.10 12.28
N SER A 382 -10.09 19.34 13.36
CA SER A 382 -8.88 19.10 14.17
C SER A 382 -8.43 17.66 13.96
N PRO A 383 -7.34 17.43 13.21
CA PRO A 383 -6.72 16.11 13.06
C PRO A 383 -6.26 15.54 14.41
N ILE A 384 -6.41 14.23 14.60
CA ILE A 384 -5.84 13.48 15.73
C ILE A 384 -4.91 12.37 15.22
N ILE A 385 -5.35 11.62 14.19
CA ILE A 385 -4.51 10.67 13.46
C ILE A 385 -4.45 11.13 12.01
N GLU A 386 -3.26 11.48 11.52
CA GLU A 386 -3.07 11.88 10.12
C GLU A 386 -3.11 10.68 9.18
N ARG A 387 -3.52 10.89 7.92
CA ARG A 387 -3.32 9.88 6.87
C ARG A 387 -1.84 9.50 6.78
N ASN A 388 -1.58 8.28 6.32
CA ASN A 388 -0.28 7.63 6.29
C ASN A 388 0.35 7.38 7.68
N THR A 389 -0.37 7.60 8.79
CA THR A 389 0.10 7.17 10.12
C THR A 389 0.08 5.64 10.19
N VAL A 390 1.17 5.04 10.66
CA VAL A 390 1.30 3.59 10.88
C VAL A 390 0.21 3.04 11.78
N ILE A 391 -0.38 1.90 11.43
CA ILE A 391 -1.35 1.19 12.27
C ILE A 391 -0.79 -0.16 12.75
N PRO A 392 -1.10 -0.60 13.98
CA PRO A 392 -2.06 0.01 14.91
C PRO A 392 -1.48 1.26 15.61
N VAL A 393 -2.33 2.24 15.91
CA VAL A 393 -1.94 3.47 16.60
C VAL A 393 -2.99 3.92 17.61
N SER A 394 -2.56 4.56 18.70
CA SER A 394 -3.44 5.24 19.64
C SER A 394 -2.91 6.65 19.92
N LYS A 395 -3.71 7.68 19.60
CA LYS A 395 -3.38 9.08 19.88
C LYS A 395 -4.48 9.72 20.71
N MET A 396 -4.09 10.63 21.60
CA MET A 396 -5.01 11.32 22.50
C MET A 396 -4.79 12.83 22.45
N GLU A 397 -5.86 13.58 22.32
CA GLU A 397 -5.84 15.05 22.35
C GLU A 397 -6.80 15.57 23.40
N ARG A 398 -6.43 16.69 24.03
CA ARG A 398 -7.21 17.33 25.09
C ARG A 398 -7.95 18.55 24.56
N TYR A 399 -9.25 18.62 24.85
CA TYR A 399 -10.13 19.71 24.47
C TYR A 399 -10.81 20.31 25.69
N TYR A 400 -11.26 21.57 25.57
CA TYR A 400 -11.78 22.35 26.69
C TYR A 400 -13.15 22.95 26.38
N THR A 401 -13.90 23.28 27.43
CA THR A 401 -15.19 23.98 27.30
C THR A 401 -15.01 25.39 26.74
N LEU A 402 -15.97 25.81 25.90
CA LEU A 402 -15.95 27.13 25.26
C LEU A 402 -16.76 28.16 26.03
N HIS A 403 -17.82 27.73 26.73
CA HIS A 403 -18.77 28.61 27.40
C HIS A 403 -18.74 28.42 28.92
N HIS A 404 -19.06 29.49 29.66
CA HIS A 404 -19.26 29.42 31.10
C HIS A 404 -20.43 28.49 31.44
N ASN A 405 -20.26 27.65 32.45
CA ASN A 405 -21.25 26.69 32.92
C ASN A 405 -21.74 25.72 31.84
N GLN A 406 -20.93 25.45 30.81
CA GLN A 406 -21.20 24.41 29.84
C GLN A 406 -21.23 23.05 30.55
N THR A 407 -22.31 22.30 30.40
CA THR A 407 -22.52 21.01 31.11
C THR A 407 -22.35 19.78 30.22
N SER A 408 -22.17 19.98 28.91
CA SER A 408 -21.92 18.89 27.96
C SER A 408 -21.05 19.36 26.80
N ILE A 409 -20.23 18.44 26.27
CA ILE A 409 -19.42 18.64 25.07
C ILE A 409 -19.86 17.58 24.05
N ASN A 410 -20.25 18.01 22.85
CA ASN A 410 -20.56 17.12 21.74
C ASN A 410 -19.30 16.91 20.89
N VAL A 411 -18.85 15.67 20.77
CA VAL A 411 -17.68 15.31 19.95
C VAL A 411 -18.18 14.75 18.62
N ASP A 412 -18.10 15.54 17.56
CA ASP A 412 -18.39 15.07 16.20
C ASP A 412 -17.12 14.51 15.54
N ILE A 413 -17.17 13.26 15.09
CA ILE A 413 -16.02 12.49 14.57
C ILE A 413 -16.06 12.47 13.04
N TYR A 414 -14.93 12.74 12.38
CA TYR A 414 -14.83 12.84 10.92
C TYR A 414 -13.60 12.12 10.36
N GLN A 415 -13.70 11.77 9.07
CA GLN A 415 -12.58 11.39 8.21
C GLN A 415 -12.47 12.33 7.00
N GLY A 416 -11.26 12.80 6.68
CA GLY A 416 -11.00 13.59 5.48
C GLY A 416 -9.93 14.66 5.65
N GLU A 417 -9.65 15.38 4.56
CA GLU A 417 -8.49 16.28 4.44
C GLU A 417 -8.87 17.77 4.39
N SER A 418 -10.17 18.08 4.39
CA SER A 418 -10.63 19.47 4.33
C SER A 418 -10.48 20.16 5.68
N ARG A 419 -10.02 21.41 5.66
CA ARG A 419 -9.98 22.31 6.82
C ARG A 419 -11.34 22.46 7.51
N LEU A 420 -12.42 22.52 6.74
CA LEU A 420 -13.78 22.63 7.27
C LEU A 420 -14.38 21.24 7.45
N ALA A 421 -14.82 20.92 8.68
CA ALA A 421 -15.34 19.60 9.04
C ALA A 421 -16.55 19.18 8.19
N LYS A 422 -17.41 20.14 7.81
CA LYS A 422 -18.59 19.88 6.96
C LYS A 422 -18.28 19.31 5.57
N ASN A 423 -17.04 19.48 5.08
CA ASN A 423 -16.60 18.95 3.78
C ASN A 423 -15.91 17.59 3.94
N ASN A 424 -15.73 17.10 5.17
CA ASN A 424 -15.23 15.77 5.49
C ASN A 424 -16.41 14.82 5.71
N VAL A 425 -16.14 13.52 5.74
CA VAL A 425 -17.17 12.50 5.96
C VAL A 425 -17.37 12.34 7.46
N LYS A 426 -18.57 12.68 7.97
CA LYS A 426 -18.95 12.44 9.37
C LYS A 426 -19.06 10.93 9.61
N LEU A 427 -18.36 10.44 10.62
CA LEU A 427 -18.34 9.04 11.02
C LEU A 427 -19.28 8.75 12.19
N GLY A 428 -19.40 9.68 13.12
CA GLY A 428 -20.21 9.50 14.33
C GLY A 428 -20.20 10.72 15.23
N GLU A 429 -20.85 10.60 16.38
CA GLU A 429 -20.89 11.61 17.42
C GLU A 429 -20.90 10.98 18.81
N LEU A 430 -20.24 11.61 19.77
CA LEU A 430 -20.15 11.11 21.14
C LEU A 430 -20.28 12.27 22.16
N PRO A 431 -21.48 12.54 22.68
CA PRO A 431 -21.67 13.59 23.67
C PRO A 431 -21.24 13.12 25.06
N ILE A 432 -20.51 13.94 25.81
CA ILE A 432 -20.11 13.67 27.20
C ILE A 432 -20.55 14.81 28.13
N ASN A 433 -20.80 14.50 29.40
CA ASN A 433 -21.14 15.49 30.40
C ASN A 433 -19.88 16.01 31.10
N VAL A 434 -19.91 17.29 31.46
CA VAL A 434 -18.87 17.97 32.26
C VAL A 434 -19.54 18.82 33.34
N PRO A 435 -18.92 19.00 34.51
CA PRO A 435 -19.50 19.84 35.57
C PRO A 435 -19.46 21.33 35.16
N PRO A 436 -20.38 22.16 35.68
CA PRO A 436 -20.39 23.58 35.36
C PRO A 436 -19.17 24.29 35.95
N ALA A 437 -18.38 24.95 35.11
CA ALA A 437 -17.26 25.81 35.51
C ALA A 437 -17.08 26.98 34.52
N PRO A 438 -16.24 27.99 34.82
CA PRO A 438 -15.84 28.98 33.82
C PRO A 438 -15.33 28.37 32.51
N ALA A 439 -15.47 29.14 31.42
CA ALA A 439 -15.00 28.71 30.10
C ALA A 439 -13.51 28.36 30.14
N GLY A 440 -13.15 27.22 29.54
CA GLY A 440 -11.77 26.73 29.46
C GLY A 440 -11.29 25.92 30.66
N GLU A 441 -12.04 25.83 31.76
CA GLU A 441 -11.60 25.09 32.95
C GLU A 441 -11.88 23.59 32.86
N GLN A 442 -13.00 23.19 32.25
CA GLN A 442 -13.32 21.78 32.09
C GLN A 442 -12.66 21.22 30.84
N ALA A 443 -12.11 20.02 30.97
CA ALA A 443 -11.38 19.34 29.90
C ALA A 443 -11.91 17.93 29.65
N ILE A 444 -11.84 17.51 28.39
CA ILE A 444 -12.04 16.13 27.96
C ILE A 444 -10.81 15.64 27.21
N ASP A 445 -10.45 14.39 27.43
CA ASP A 445 -9.45 13.68 26.65
C ASP A 445 -10.17 12.83 25.60
N ILE A 446 -9.79 13.01 24.33
CA ILE A 446 -10.34 12.26 23.21
C ILE A 446 -9.23 11.39 22.65
N ARG A 447 -9.37 10.08 22.77
CA ARG A 447 -8.42 9.08 22.29
C ARG A 447 -8.99 8.37 21.07
N PHE A 448 -8.21 8.34 20.01
CA PHE A 448 -8.48 7.56 18.81
C PHE A 448 -7.52 6.38 18.81
N THR A 449 -8.06 5.16 18.80
CA THR A 449 -7.28 3.93 18.62
C THR A 449 -7.71 3.28 17.31
N TYR A 450 -6.78 3.18 16.36
CA TYR A 450 -7.05 2.64 15.03
C TYR A 450 -6.27 1.35 14.81
N ASP A 451 -6.98 0.27 14.47
CA ASP A 451 -6.42 -1.07 14.33
C ASP A 451 -6.02 -1.40 12.88
N ILE A 452 -5.25 -2.49 12.71
CA ILE A 452 -4.78 -2.98 11.40
C ILE A 452 -5.91 -3.45 10.45
N ASN A 453 -7.16 -3.48 10.91
CA ASN A 453 -8.32 -3.97 10.15
C ASN A 453 -9.32 -2.84 9.87
N GLY A 454 -8.88 -1.59 10.03
CA GLY A 454 -9.68 -0.41 9.73
C GLY A 454 -10.78 -0.13 10.75
N ILE A 455 -10.70 -0.66 11.97
CA ILE A 455 -11.65 -0.38 13.07
C ILE A 455 -11.11 0.78 13.91
N LEU A 456 -11.94 1.80 14.08
CA LEU A 456 -11.65 2.96 14.92
C LEU A 456 -12.43 2.88 16.24
N GLU A 457 -11.72 2.87 17.36
CA GLU A 457 -12.29 3.14 18.68
C GLU A 457 -12.02 4.60 19.04
N VAL A 458 -13.09 5.32 19.37
CA VAL A 458 -13.01 6.68 19.91
C VAL A 458 -13.48 6.65 21.36
N GLU A 459 -12.54 6.87 22.28
CA GLU A 459 -12.82 7.04 23.71
C GLU A 459 -12.81 8.53 24.04
N VAL A 460 -13.88 9.01 24.68
CA VAL A 460 -13.96 10.36 25.24
C VAL A 460 -14.06 10.22 26.76
N SER A 461 -13.11 10.84 27.47
CA SER A 461 -13.00 10.80 28.93
C SER A 461 -13.09 12.21 29.51
N SER A 462 -13.97 12.43 30.48
CA SER A 462 -13.99 13.67 31.27
C SER A 462 -12.87 13.62 32.31
N VAL A 463 -12.00 14.62 32.30
CA VAL A 463 -10.81 14.65 33.16
C VAL A 463 -11.20 14.78 34.64
N GLU A 464 -12.21 15.59 34.93
CA GLU A 464 -12.64 15.88 36.31
C GLU A 464 -13.51 14.76 36.90
N THR A 465 -14.45 14.23 36.12
CA THR A 465 -15.42 13.24 36.63
C THR A 465 -14.98 11.80 36.44
N GLY A 466 -14.01 11.54 35.55
CA GLY A 466 -13.62 10.20 35.14
C GLY A 466 -14.69 9.47 34.30
N GLU A 467 -15.79 10.14 33.92
CA GLU A 467 -16.80 9.56 33.02
C GLU A 467 -16.13 9.23 31.68
N LYS A 468 -16.39 8.02 31.17
CA LYS A 468 -15.89 7.55 29.89
C LYS A 468 -17.03 7.14 28.98
N LYS A 469 -16.92 7.50 27.70
CA LYS A 469 -17.77 6.98 26.63
C LYS A 469 -16.91 6.49 25.49
N VAL A 470 -17.35 5.41 24.86
CA VAL A 470 -16.63 4.79 23.75
C VAL A 470 -17.58 4.63 22.57
N ALA A 471 -17.10 4.96 21.38
CA ALA A 471 -17.74 4.67 20.11
C ALA A 471 -16.81 3.78 19.28
N ILE A 472 -17.36 2.71 18.72
CA ILE A 472 -16.67 1.85 17.77
C ILE A 472 -17.22 2.17 16.38
N ILE A 473 -16.35 2.66 15.51
CA ILE A 473 -16.67 3.00 14.13
C ILE A 473 -16.05 1.93 13.23
N GLN A 474 -16.92 1.28 12.47
CA GLN A 474 -16.56 0.25 11.51
C GLN A 474 -16.83 0.76 10.09
N GLY A 475 -16.00 0.37 9.14
CA GLY A 475 -16.37 0.47 7.72
C GLY A 475 -17.64 -0.34 7.45
N LYS A 476 -18.47 0.11 6.50
CA LYS A 476 -19.76 -0.52 6.15
C LYS A 476 -19.68 -2.02 5.81
N ASP A 477 -18.49 -2.51 5.48
CA ASP A 477 -18.25 -3.88 5.03
C ASP A 477 -17.56 -4.74 6.10
N ASN A 478 -17.42 -4.29 7.36
CA ASN A 478 -16.72 -5.05 8.42
C ASN A 478 -17.68 -5.95 9.22
N ASP A 479 -17.57 -7.26 9.02
CA ASP A 479 -18.47 -8.27 9.60
C ASP A 479 -18.00 -8.81 10.98
N LEU A 480 -17.07 -8.13 11.64
CA LEU A 480 -16.53 -8.58 12.91
C LEU A 480 -17.58 -8.51 14.03
N SER A 481 -17.64 -9.58 14.81
CA SER A 481 -18.50 -9.65 15.99
C SER A 481 -18.02 -8.68 17.08
N GLN A 482 -18.93 -8.28 17.96
CA GLN A 482 -18.59 -7.44 19.12
C GLN A 482 -17.55 -8.09 20.04
N GLU A 483 -17.55 -9.43 20.12
CA GLU A 483 -16.59 -10.20 20.91
C GLU A 483 -15.18 -10.13 20.33
N GLU A 484 -15.02 -10.35 19.01
CA GLU A 484 -13.74 -10.22 18.32
C GLU A 484 -13.15 -8.82 18.43
N ILE A 485 -14.01 -7.80 18.34
CA ILE A 485 -13.59 -6.40 18.48
C ILE A 485 -13.08 -6.12 19.89
N ALA A 486 -13.80 -6.59 20.91
CA ALA A 486 -13.40 -6.42 22.30
C ALA A 486 -12.05 -7.12 22.59
N GLU A 487 -11.85 -8.33 22.07
CA GLU A 487 -10.57 -9.04 22.22
C GLU A 487 -9.41 -8.29 21.56
N ARG A 488 -9.64 -7.68 20.40
CA ARG A 488 -8.61 -6.90 19.72
C ARG A 488 -8.23 -5.64 20.46
N PHE A 489 -9.21 -4.83 20.90
CA PHE A 489 -8.88 -3.63 21.66
C PHE A 489 -8.24 -3.96 23.00
N LYS A 490 -8.58 -5.11 23.60
CA LYS A 490 -7.87 -5.65 24.76
C LYS A 490 -6.39 -5.94 24.46
N ALA A 491 -6.07 -6.46 23.26
CA ALA A 491 -4.69 -6.65 22.83
C ALA A 491 -3.95 -5.32 22.57
N LEU A 492 -4.67 -4.22 22.30
CA LEU A 492 -4.13 -2.88 22.07
C LEU A 492 -4.02 -2.01 23.34
N GLU A 493 -4.40 -2.51 24.52
CA GLU A 493 -4.36 -1.71 25.76
C GLU A 493 -2.97 -1.13 26.07
N ALA A 494 -1.89 -1.84 25.71
CA ALA A 494 -0.53 -1.36 25.94
C ALA A 494 -0.20 -0.08 25.16
N ILE A 495 -0.71 0.07 23.92
CA ILE A 495 -0.47 1.26 23.09
C ILE A 495 -1.36 2.44 23.48
N LYS A 496 -2.45 2.21 24.23
CA LYS A 496 -3.32 3.26 24.77
C LYS A 496 -2.66 4.04 25.92
N ILE A 497 -1.54 3.57 26.45
CA ILE A 497 -0.77 4.32 27.46
C ILE A 497 -0.07 5.48 26.75
N HIS A 498 -0.39 6.71 27.16
CA HIS A 498 0.24 7.90 26.62
C HIS A 498 1.77 7.78 26.75
N PRO A 499 2.57 8.10 25.71
CA PRO A 499 4.01 7.85 25.72
C PRO A 499 4.75 8.47 26.91
N ARG A 500 4.32 9.65 27.39
CA ARG A 500 4.86 10.29 28.60
C ARG A 500 4.72 9.44 29.86
N ASP A 501 3.69 8.60 29.93
CA ASP A 501 3.36 7.77 31.10
C ASP A 501 3.98 6.36 31.05
N ARG A 502 4.59 5.99 29.92
CA ARG A 502 5.31 4.73 29.78
C ARG A 502 6.55 4.73 30.68
N MET A 503 6.83 3.57 31.31
CA MET A 503 7.84 3.46 32.36
C MET A 503 9.24 3.92 31.90
N GLU A 504 9.63 3.56 30.68
CA GLU A 504 10.92 3.93 30.07
C GLU A 504 11.09 5.45 29.91
N ASN A 505 10.06 6.15 29.44
CA ASN A 505 10.09 7.60 29.23
C ASN A 505 10.01 8.35 30.57
N ARG A 506 9.20 7.86 31.52
CA ARG A 506 9.14 8.40 32.88
C ARG A 506 10.49 8.32 33.59
N LEU A 507 11.23 7.23 33.40
CA LEU A 507 12.57 7.07 33.96
C LEU A 507 13.53 8.13 33.39
N LEU A 508 13.51 8.35 32.08
CA LEU A 508 14.36 9.37 31.44
C LEU A 508 14.00 10.78 31.89
N LEU A 509 12.72 11.11 31.98
CA LEU A 509 12.26 12.41 32.48
C LEU A 509 12.70 12.63 33.93
N ALA A 510 12.43 11.68 34.83
CA ALA A 510 12.82 11.78 36.23
C ALA A 510 14.35 11.86 36.41
N ARG A 511 15.12 11.13 35.58
CA ARG A 511 16.58 11.20 35.58
C ARG A 511 17.07 12.57 35.12
N GLY A 512 16.48 13.12 34.05
CA GLY A 512 16.76 14.46 33.55
C GLY A 512 16.46 15.55 34.59
N GLU A 513 15.30 15.49 35.24
CA GLU A 513 14.91 16.44 36.30
C GLU A 513 15.93 16.45 37.45
N ARG A 514 16.28 15.27 37.97
CA ARG A 514 17.32 15.14 39.01
C ARG A 514 18.64 15.75 38.55
N MET A 515 19.10 15.43 37.34
CA MET A 515 20.38 15.94 36.83
C MET A 515 20.36 17.45 36.59
N TYR A 516 19.22 18.01 36.19
CA TYR A 516 19.03 19.45 36.05
C TYR A 516 19.20 20.16 37.40
N GLU A 517 18.57 19.64 38.45
CA GLU A 517 18.68 20.17 39.82
C GLU A 517 20.12 20.11 40.34
N GLU A 518 20.82 18.99 40.10
CA GLU A 518 22.20 18.78 40.54
C GLU A 518 23.25 19.54 39.72
N SER A 519 22.91 20.06 38.53
CA SER A 519 23.86 20.72 37.62
C SER A 519 23.81 22.24 37.73
N LEU A 520 24.88 22.93 37.32
CA LEU A 520 24.98 24.38 37.31
C LEU A 520 25.41 24.89 35.92
N ALA A 521 25.17 26.18 35.67
CA ALA A 521 25.62 26.91 34.47
C ALA A 521 25.29 26.17 33.15
N GLU A 522 26.27 25.96 32.28
CA GLU A 522 26.09 25.43 30.93
C GLU A 522 25.48 24.02 30.91
N GLN A 523 25.88 23.14 31.84
CA GLN A 523 25.31 21.78 31.93
C GLN A 523 23.81 21.83 32.23
N ARG A 524 23.38 22.74 33.12
CA ARG A 524 21.96 22.91 33.45
C ARG A 524 21.15 23.36 32.23
N LEU A 525 21.69 24.31 31.47
CA LEU A 525 21.02 24.80 30.26
C LEU A 525 20.91 23.71 29.19
N MET A 526 21.97 22.94 28.99
CA MET A 526 21.97 21.81 28.05
C MET A 526 20.93 20.75 28.43
N ILE A 527 20.84 20.37 29.71
CA ILE A 527 19.85 19.39 30.18
C ILE A 527 18.44 19.92 29.96
N ALA A 528 18.16 21.18 30.30
CA ALA A 528 16.83 21.77 30.06
C ALA A 528 16.45 21.76 28.58
N GLU A 529 17.39 22.07 27.68
CA GLU A 529 17.12 22.08 26.24
C GLU A 529 16.78 20.70 25.70
N VAL A 530 17.59 19.67 26.02
CA VAL A 530 17.33 18.30 25.55
C VAL A 530 16.07 17.71 26.19
N MET A 531 15.78 18.05 27.44
CA MET A 531 14.54 17.65 28.10
C MET A 531 13.33 18.28 27.42
N LEU A 532 13.35 19.59 27.16
CA LEU A 532 12.26 20.27 26.48
C LEU A 532 12.00 19.64 25.10
N TRP A 533 13.05 19.34 24.35
CA TRP A 533 12.93 18.67 23.05
C TRP A 533 12.29 17.29 23.15
N PHE A 534 12.69 16.49 24.15
CA PHE A 534 12.09 15.18 24.39
C PHE A 534 10.62 15.29 24.81
N GLU A 535 10.28 16.26 25.67
CA GLU A 535 8.89 16.51 26.05
C GLU A 535 8.02 16.93 24.87
N GLU A 536 8.51 17.79 23.98
CA GLU A 536 7.83 18.14 22.73
C GLU A 536 7.65 16.93 21.81
N THR A 537 8.64 16.04 21.77
CA THR A 537 8.55 14.78 20.99
C THR A 537 7.49 13.85 21.57
N LEU A 538 7.41 13.72 22.89
CA LEU A 538 6.38 12.92 23.57
C LEU A 538 4.96 13.42 23.27
N LYS A 539 4.75 14.73 23.09
CA LYS A 539 3.45 15.32 22.74
C LYS A 539 2.96 14.90 21.35
N ARG A 540 3.87 14.65 20.40
CA ARG A 540 3.53 14.21 19.03
C ARG A 540 2.96 12.79 18.97
N GLN A 541 3.22 12.00 20.03
CA GLN A 541 2.75 10.62 20.16
C GLN A 541 3.14 9.75 18.96
N ASP A 542 4.34 9.97 18.44
CA ASP A 542 4.96 9.14 17.41
C ASP A 542 6.00 8.25 18.08
N ASP A 543 5.67 6.96 18.24
CA ASP A 543 6.50 6.01 18.96
C ASP A 543 7.91 5.86 18.36
N ARG A 544 8.07 6.13 17.06
CA ARG A 544 9.35 6.05 16.38
C ARG A 544 10.20 7.28 16.67
N GLU A 545 9.65 8.48 16.52
CA GLU A 545 10.37 9.71 16.90
C GLU A 545 10.76 9.65 18.39
N ILE A 546 9.84 9.18 19.24
CA ILE A 546 10.05 9.05 20.67
C ILE A 546 11.18 8.07 20.99
N LYS A 547 11.20 6.87 20.38
CA LYS A 547 12.30 5.90 20.58
C LYS A 547 13.65 6.51 20.20
N LYS A 548 13.73 7.21 19.06
CA LYS A 548 14.95 7.83 18.58
C LYS A 548 15.45 8.94 19.51
N GLU A 549 14.57 9.83 19.92
CA GLU A 549 14.90 10.93 20.83
C GLU A 549 15.15 10.45 22.26
N ALA A 550 14.46 9.40 22.72
CA ALA A 550 14.73 8.76 24.01
C ALA A 550 16.15 8.19 24.07
N GLN A 551 16.60 7.54 22.99
CA GLN A 551 17.96 7.02 22.89
C GLN A 551 19.01 8.15 22.91
N LYS A 552 18.79 9.23 22.17
CA LYS A 552 19.67 10.42 22.21
C LYS A 552 19.72 11.06 23.59
N LEU A 553 18.56 11.26 24.23
CA LEU A 553 18.49 11.82 25.58
C LEU A 553 19.27 10.93 26.55
N LYS A 554 19.06 9.62 26.48
CA LYS A 554 19.80 8.65 27.30
C LYS A 554 21.31 8.79 27.11
N GLU A 555 21.79 8.86 25.88
CA GLU A 555 23.21 9.02 25.57
C GLU A 555 23.79 10.33 26.13
N VAL A 556 23.06 11.44 26.02
CA VAL A 556 23.47 12.73 26.58
C VAL A 556 23.55 12.67 28.11
N LEU A 557 22.52 12.12 28.76
CA LEU A 557 22.52 11.95 30.22
C LEU A 557 23.65 11.02 30.70
N ASP A 558 23.91 9.93 29.98
CA ASP A 558 25.01 8.99 30.26
C ASP A 558 26.38 9.69 30.16
N GLN A 559 26.57 10.56 29.15
CA GLN A 559 27.81 11.32 29.00
C GLN A 559 28.04 12.29 30.15
N ILE A 560 26.99 12.99 30.61
CA ILE A 560 27.10 13.97 31.71
C ILE A 560 27.42 13.26 33.03
N GLU A 561 26.83 12.09 33.30
CA GLU A 561 27.15 11.31 34.51
C GLU A 561 28.59 10.79 34.51
N ARG A 562 29.10 10.33 33.37
CA ARG A 562 30.49 9.83 33.26
C ARG A 562 31.57 10.88 33.51
N VAL A 563 31.25 12.17 33.35
CA VAL A 563 32.19 13.27 33.64
C VAL A 563 32.24 13.61 35.14
N ARG A 564 31.29 13.09 35.93
CA ARG A 564 31.23 13.29 37.38
C ARG A 564 31.90 12.17 38.18
N GLU A 565 32.08 10.99 37.60
CA GLU A 565 32.96 9.92 38.13
C GLU A 565 34.43 10.22 37.84
#